data_AF-E4RNN3-F1
#
_entry.id   AF-E4RNN3-F1
#
_cell.length_a   1.000
_cell.length_b   1.000
_cell.length_c   1.000
_cell.angle_alpha   90.00
_cell.angle_beta   90.00
_cell.angle_gamma   90.00
#
_symmetry.space_group_name_H-M   'P 1'
#
loop_
_entity.id
_entity.type
_entity.pdbx_description
1 polymer ?
#
loop_
_entity_poly.entity_id
_entity_poly.type
_entity_poly.pdbx_seq_one_letter_code
_entity_poly.pdbx_strand_id
1 'polypeptide(L)' 'MDDHFELLEEIVDYNRGLLEQADGEFDEVINKMITFRFEGYDIWNPLTDESSRFAVDPFKKYGDKNIEKMINEYRNLD' A
#
# COMPACT_ATOMS: atom_id res chain seq x y z
N MET A 1 3.89 8.51 -16.42
CA MET A 1 3.15 7.27 -16.10
C MET A 1 4.02 6.40 -15.18
N ASP A 2 5.34 6.52 -15.25
CA ASP A 2 6.30 5.85 -14.36
C ASP A 2 6.28 6.38 -12.90
N ASP A 3 6.05 7.68 -12.69
CA ASP A 3 6.08 8.31 -11.35
C ASP A 3 5.11 7.67 -10.33
N HIS A 4 3.97 7.16 -10.78
CA HIS A 4 3.01 6.55 -9.87
C HIS A 4 3.41 5.13 -9.46
N PHE A 5 4.07 4.36 -10.33
CA PHE A 5 4.54 3.02 -9.96
C PHE A 5 5.69 3.11 -8.97
N GLU A 6 6.64 4.02 -9.20
CA GLU A 6 7.73 4.30 -8.25
C GLU A 6 7.18 4.70 -6.87
N LEU A 7 6.20 5.61 -6.82
CA LEU A 7 5.56 5.99 -5.56
C LEU A 7 4.84 4.82 -4.88
N LEU A 8 4.24 3.89 -5.63
CA LEU A 8 3.62 2.71 -5.05
C LEU A 8 4.66 1.73 -4.50
N GLU A 9 5.81 1.58 -5.16
CA GLU A 9 6.94 0.79 -4.64
C GLU A 9 7.44 1.39 -3.32
N GLU A 10 7.63 2.71 -3.26
CA GLU A 10 8.03 3.41 -2.04
C GLU A 10 7.02 3.21 -0.90
N ILE A 11 5.72 3.27 -1.18
CA ILE A 11 4.68 3.03 -0.17
C ILE A 11 4.71 1.58 0.32
N VAL A 12 4.93 0.62 -0.57
CA VAL A 12 5.04 -0.79 -0.20
C VAL A 12 6.26 -1.03 0.67
N ASP A 13 7.40 -0.41 0.34
CA ASP A 13 8.62 -0.51 1.13
C ASP A 13 8.48 0.20 2.49
N TYR A 14 7.79 1.34 2.55
CA TYR A 14 7.42 2.01 3.80
C TYR A 14 6.59 1.08 4.69
N ASN A 15 5.52 0.51 4.15
CA ASN A 15 4.65 -0.43 4.86
C ASN A 15 5.43 -1.68 5.32
N ARG A 16 6.35 -2.19 4.49
CA ARG A 16 7.21 -3.32 4.86
C ARG A 16 8.14 -2.95 6.01
N GLY A 17 8.76 -1.77 5.97
CA GLY A 17 9.62 -1.29 7.04
C GLY A 17 8.89 -1.15 8.38
N LEU A 18 7.63 -0.70 8.37
CA LEU A 18 6.78 -0.68 9.56
C LEU A 18 6.54 -2.09 10.13
N LEU A 19 6.23 -3.06 9.27
CA LEU A 19 6.00 -4.45 9.68
C LEU A 19 7.27 -5.10 10.22
N GLU A 20 8.43 -4.82 9.64
CA GLU A 20 9.73 -5.31 10.10
C GLU A 20 10.13 -4.71 11.46
N GLN A 21 9.77 -3.44 11.70
CA GLN A 21 10.03 -2.76 12.98
C GLN A 21 9.10 -3.20 14.11
N ALA A 22 7.97 -3.84 13.78
CA ALA A 22 6.95 -4.18 14.77
C ALA A 22 7.41 -5.20 15.82
N ASP A 23 8.46 -6.00 15.57
CA ASP A 23 8.96 -7.06 16.47
C ASP A 23 7.87 -7.95 17.10
N GLY A 24 6.78 -8.19 16.36
CA GLY A 24 5.61 -8.96 16.82
C GLY A 24 4.46 -8.13 17.41
N GLU A 25 4.65 -6.84 17.66
CA GLU A 25 3.64 -5.87 18.09
C GLU A 25 2.93 -5.20 16.90
N PHE A 26 2.30 -6.03 16.07
CA PHE A 26 1.63 -5.59 14.84
C PHE A 26 0.57 -4.50 15.06
N ASP A 27 -0.15 -4.55 16.18
CA ASP A 27 -1.22 -3.59 16.51
C ASP A 27 -0.70 -2.15 16.59
N GLU A 28 0.57 -1.94 16.96
CA GLU A 28 1.17 -0.62 17.07
C GLU A 28 1.53 0.01 15.72
N VAL A 29 1.77 -0.82 14.70
CA VAL A 29 2.22 -0.36 13.39
C VAL A 29 1.10 -0.31 12.36
N ILE A 30 0.02 -1.10 12.53
CA ILE A 30 -1.13 -1.13 11.62
C ILE A 30 -1.73 0.27 11.41
N ASN A 31 -1.82 1.08 12.48
CA ASN A 31 -2.37 2.44 12.39
C ASN A 31 -1.46 3.44 11.65
N LYS A 32 -0.21 3.06 11.37
CA LYS A 32 0.77 3.87 10.62
C LYS A 32 0.85 3.44 9.15
N MET A 33 0.38 2.24 8.81
CA MET A 33 0.42 1.73 7.45
C MET A 33 -0.53 2.51 6.55
N ILE A 34 -0.06 2.82 5.34
CA ILE A 34 -0.89 3.43 4.31
C ILE A 34 -1.64 2.33 3.60
N THR A 35 -2.96 2.35 3.72
CA THR A 35 -3.85 1.31 3.17
C THR A 35 -5.15 1.88 2.62
N PHE A 36 -5.83 1.09 1.81
CA PHE A 36 -7.22 1.34 1.46
C PHE A 36 -8.03 0.07 1.52
N ARG A 37 -9.34 0.24 1.77
CA ARG A 37 -10.27 -0.88 1.81
C ARG A 37 -10.79 -1.20 0.41
N PHE A 38 -10.65 -2.45 0.00
CA PHE A 38 -11.13 -2.98 -1.27
C PHE A 38 -11.78 -4.34 -1.05
N GLU A 39 -13.04 -4.49 -1.50
CA GLU A 39 -13.80 -5.76 -1.38
C GLU A 39 -13.81 -6.38 0.03
N GLY A 40 -13.71 -5.54 1.07
CA GLY A 40 -13.72 -5.97 2.47
C GLY A 40 -12.35 -6.19 3.09
N TYR A 41 -11.27 -6.14 2.32
CA TYR A 41 -9.88 -6.31 2.75
C TYR A 41 -9.13 -4.97 2.75
N ASP A 42 -8.14 -4.83 3.64
CA ASP A 42 -7.22 -3.70 3.62
C ASP A 42 -6.01 -4.04 2.74
N ILE A 43 -5.84 -3.27 1.68
CA ILE A 43 -4.77 -3.43 0.71
C ILE A 43 -3.60 -2.56 1.14
N TRP A 44 -2.50 -3.20 1.51
CA TRP A 44 -1.23 -2.56 1.86
C TRP A 44 -0.18 -2.66 0.75
N ASN A 45 -0.35 -3.63 -0.16
CA ASN A 45 0.46 -3.81 -1.35
C ASN A 45 -0.42 -3.88 -2.61
N PRO A 46 -0.61 -2.77 -3.31
CA PRO A 46 -1.44 -2.73 -4.52
C PRO A 46 -0.70 -3.21 -5.78
N LEU A 47 0.60 -3.54 -5.70
CA LEU A 47 1.38 -4.03 -6.84
C LEU A 47 1.14 -5.52 -7.10
N THR A 48 0.57 -6.23 -6.12
CA THR A 48 0.21 -7.64 -6.23
C THR A 48 -1.29 -7.86 -6.02
N ASP A 49 -1.77 -9.03 -6.40
CA ASP A 49 -3.11 -9.51 -6.05
C ASP A 49 -3.25 -9.71 -4.53
N GLU A 50 -4.47 -10.00 -4.08
CA GLU A 50 -4.81 -10.15 -2.65
C GLU A 50 -4.07 -11.32 -1.98
N SER A 51 -3.57 -12.27 -2.78
CA SER A 51 -2.72 -13.38 -2.30
C SER A 51 -1.23 -13.04 -2.23
N SER A 52 -0.83 -11.86 -2.71
CA SER A 52 0.55 -11.40 -2.88
C SER A 52 1.41 -12.34 -3.75
N ARG A 53 0.79 -13.08 -4.68
CA ARG A 53 1.48 -14.07 -5.52
C ARG A 53 1.71 -13.57 -6.94
N PHE A 54 0.84 -12.72 -7.44
CA PHE A 54 0.86 -12.27 -8.83
C PHE A 54 0.92 -10.76 -8.89
N ALA A 55 1.81 -10.23 -9.74
CA ALA A 55 1.82 -8.81 -10.06
C ALA A 55 0.53 -8.43 -10.80
N VAL A 56 -0.03 -7.27 -10.46
CA VAL A 56 -1.24 -6.73 -11.11
C VAL A 56 -1.00 -5.30 -11.56
N ASP A 57 -1.82 -4.83 -12.50
CA ASP A 57 -1.94 -3.40 -12.79
C ASP A 57 -2.82 -2.78 -11.68
N PRO A 58 -2.24 -1.95 -10.78
CA PRO A 58 -2.96 -1.45 -9.61
C PRO A 58 -4.15 -0.59 -10.00
N PHE A 59 -4.01 0.24 -11.04
CA PHE A 59 -5.04 1.13 -11.51
C PHE A 59 -6.21 0.35 -12.12
N LYS A 60 -5.93 -0.73 -12.86
CA LYS A 60 -6.99 -1.60 -13.41
C LYS A 60 -7.68 -2.44 -12.35
N LYS A 61 -6.93 -2.97 -11.38
CA LYS A 61 -7.45 -3.91 -10.38
C LYS A 61 -8.20 -3.18 -9.26
N TYR A 62 -7.60 -2.11 -8.73
CA TYR A 62 -8.08 -1.43 -7.53
C TYR A 62 -8.72 -0.07 -7.80
N GLY A 63 -8.54 0.48 -9.00
CA GLY A 63 -9.16 1.73 -9.46
C GLY A 63 -8.36 2.98 -9.08
N ASP A 64 -8.36 3.97 -9.98
CA ASP A 64 -7.57 5.20 -9.87
C ASP A 64 -7.76 5.91 -8.53
N LYS A 65 -9.02 6.04 -8.07
CA LYS A 65 -9.36 6.71 -6.81
C LYS A 65 -8.65 6.12 -5.59
N ASN A 66 -8.52 4.79 -5.54
CA ASN A 66 -7.89 4.12 -4.41
C ASN A 66 -6.37 4.28 -4.45
N ILE A 67 -5.79 4.17 -5.65
CA ILE A 67 -4.36 4.36 -5.86
C ILE A 67 -3.94 5.80 -5.57
N GLU A 68 -4.70 6.78 -6.06
CA GLU A 68 -4.49 8.20 -5.75
C GLU A 68 -4.64 8.48 -4.25
N LYS A 69 -5.58 7.80 -3.56
CA LYS A 69 -5.71 7.93 -2.11
C LYS A 69 -4.42 7.52 -1.40
N MET A 70 -3.85 6.35 -1.72
CA MET A 70 -2.59 5.91 -1.12
C MET A 70 -1.45 6.89 -1.41
N ILE A 71 -1.31 7.31 -2.66
CA ILE A 71 -0.24 8.24 -3.07
C ILE A 71 -0.36 9.58 -2.33
N ASN A 72 -1.58 10.12 -2.21
CA ASN A 72 -1.79 11.37 -1.49
C ASN A 72 -1.53 11.23 0.01
N GLU A 73 -1.89 10.09 0.61
CA GLU A 73 -1.59 9.82 2.02
C GLU A 73 -0.09 9.78 2.28
N TYR A 74 0.67 9.10 1.41
CA TYR A 74 2.12 9.06 1.46
C TYR A 74 2.77 10.44 1.33
N ARG A 75 2.32 11.24 0.37
CA ARG A 75 2.79 12.61 0.16
C ARG A 75 2.52 13.56 1.34
N ASN A 76 1.57 13.22 2.21
CA ASN A 76 1.25 14.00 3.41
C ASN A 76 2.02 13.53 4.66
N LEU A 77 2.92 12.54 4.54
CA LEU A 77 3.80 12.13 5.64
C LEU A 77 5.00 13.09 5.84
N ASP A 78 5.37 13.84 4.80
CA ASP A 78 6.35 14.94 4.82
C ASP A 78 5.72 16.27 5.29
#